data_AF-A0A7Y4FZC8-F1
#
_entry.id   AF-A0A7Y4FZC8-F1
#
_cell.length_a   1.000
_cell.length_b   1.000
_cell.length_c   1.000
_cell.angle_alpha   90.00
_cell.angle_beta   90.00
_cell.angle_gamma   90.00
#
_symmetry.space_group_name_H-M   'P 1'
#
loop_
_entity.id
_entity.type
_entity.pdbx_description
1 polymer ?
#
loop_
_entity_poly.entity_id
_entity_poly.type
_entity_poly.pdbx_seq_one_letter_code
_entity_poly.pdbx_strand_id
1 'polypeptide(L)' 'MSLKQQDIFLHAMEFIIDAVALSTEGENRADVGIYLMSLLVADQREELKPEKLAAMKQLIEMADDVNSSQL' A
#
# COMPACT_ATOMS: atom_id res chain seq x y z
N MET A 1 6.48 -9.61 20.74
CA MET A 1 6.48 -8.17 20.40
C MET A 1 5.04 -7.71 20.31
N SER A 2 4.74 -6.51 20.79
CA SER A 2 3.38 -6.02 21.07
C SER A 2 2.59 -5.72 19.80
N LEU A 3 1.32 -6.13 19.77
CA LEU A 3 0.30 -5.88 18.72
C LEU A 3 0.08 -4.39 18.37
N LYS A 4 0.73 -3.44 19.07
CA LYS A 4 0.62 -1.99 18.81
C LYS A 4 1.47 -1.49 17.64
N GLN A 5 2.40 -2.30 17.14
CA GLN A 5 3.20 -2.01 15.94
C GLN A 5 2.68 -2.75 14.70
N GLN A 6 1.50 -3.38 14.76
CA GLN A 6 0.71 -3.66 13.56
C GLN A 6 0.05 -2.34 13.14
N ASP A 7 0.41 -1.67 12.07
CA ASP A 7 1.65 -1.64 11.30
C ASP A 7 1.63 -0.24 10.72
N ILE A 8 2.46 0.68 11.24
CA ILE A 8 2.50 2.08 10.76
C ILE A 8 2.68 2.08 9.23
N PHE A 9 3.41 1.09 8.73
CA PHE A 9 3.53 0.77 7.32
C PHE A 9 2.19 0.55 6.60
N LEU A 10 1.31 -0.29 7.15
CA LEU A 10 0.01 -0.58 6.54
C LEU A 10 -0.91 0.65 6.55
N HIS A 11 -0.94 1.39 7.66
CA HIS A 11 -1.72 2.64 7.73
C HIS A 11 -1.18 3.71 6.77
N ALA A 12 0.14 3.80 6.62
CA ALA A 12 0.75 4.73 5.67
C ALA A 12 0.46 4.32 4.22
N MET A 13 0.45 3.01 3.92
CA MET A 13 0.03 2.47 2.62
C MET A 13 -1.42 2.84 2.30
N GLU A 14 -2.36 2.56 3.22
CA GLU A 14 -3.77 2.90 3.07
C GLU A 14 -3.97 4.40 2.84
N PHE A 15 -3.29 5.23 3.66
CA PHE A 15 -3.36 6.67 3.54
C PHE A 15 -2.90 7.20 2.16
N ILE A 16 -1.82 6.65 1.61
CA ILE A 16 -1.32 7.04 0.28
C ILE A 16 -2.33 6.65 -0.80
N ILE A 17 -2.93 5.45 -0.71
CA ILE A 17 -3.92 4.98 -1.68
C ILE A 17 -5.17 5.87 -1.66
N ASP A 18 -5.69 6.18 -0.48
CA ASP A 18 -6.86 7.06 -0.32
C ASP A 18 -6.59 8.47 -0.85
N ALA A 19 -5.40 9.02 -0.56
CA ALA A 19 -5.00 10.33 -1.06
C ALA A 19 -4.92 10.37 -2.59
N VAL A 20 -4.38 9.32 -3.22
CA VAL A 20 -4.30 9.22 -4.68
C VAL A 20 -5.70 9.08 -5.30
N ALA A 21 -6.58 8.28 -4.69
CA ALA A 21 -7.95 8.08 -5.17
C ALA A 21 -8.78 9.38 -5.10
N LEU A 22 -8.61 10.16 -4.02
CA LEU A 22 -9.31 11.42 -3.79
C LEU A 22 -8.65 12.63 -4.47
N SER A 23 -7.42 12.48 -4.96
CA SER A 23 -6.68 13.58 -5.58
C SER A 23 -7.34 14.06 -6.88
N THR A 24 -7.52 15.38 -6.95
CA THR A 24 -7.96 16.12 -8.14
C THR A 24 -6.77 16.67 -8.94
N GLU A 25 -5.53 16.41 -8.50
CA GLU A 25 -4.30 16.80 -9.21
C GLU A 25 -4.05 15.92 -10.45
N GLY A 26 -4.83 16.15 -11.51
CA GLY A 26 -4.54 15.81 -12.92
C GLY A 26 -3.83 14.48 -13.23
N GLU A 27 -3.13 14.45 -14.37
CA GLU A 27 -2.59 13.23 -15.01
C GLU A 27 -1.43 12.54 -14.28
N ASN A 28 -0.98 13.02 -13.10
CA ASN A 28 0.25 12.54 -12.44
C ASN A 28 0.01 11.88 -11.06
N ARG A 29 -1.23 11.85 -10.56
CA ARG A 29 -1.52 11.31 -9.22
C ARG A 29 -1.08 9.85 -9.01
N ALA A 30 -1.15 9.03 -10.07
CA ALA A 30 -0.74 7.63 -10.01
C ALA A 30 0.77 7.49 -9.83
N ASP A 31 1.57 8.23 -10.60
CA ASP A 31 3.03 8.17 -10.53
C ASP A 31 3.54 8.77 -9.20
N VAL A 32 2.91 9.83 -8.71
CA VAL A 32 3.18 10.38 -7.36
C VAL A 32 2.86 9.36 -6.27
N GLY A 33 1.73 8.65 -6.38
CA GLY A 33 1.37 7.56 -5.48
C GLY A 33 2.41 6.44 -5.46
N ILE A 34 2.81 5.97 -6.64
CA ILE A 34 3.83 4.92 -6.80
C ILE A 34 5.17 5.38 -6.20
N TYR A 35 5.56 6.63 -6.40
CA TYR A 35 6.78 7.19 -5.83
C TYR A 35 6.76 7.15 -4.30
N LEU A 36 5.68 7.63 -3.67
CA LEU A 36 5.54 7.64 -2.21
C LEU A 36 5.50 6.23 -1.61
N MET A 37 4.78 5.31 -2.23
CA MET A 37 4.76 3.90 -1.80
C MET A 37 6.16 3.25 -1.91
N SER A 38 6.90 3.57 -2.96
CA SER A 38 8.27 3.06 -3.16
C SER A 38 9.23 3.54 -2.07
N LEU A 39 9.10 4.80 -1.63
CA LEU A 39 9.86 5.34 -0.51
C LEU A 39 9.51 4.65 0.81
N LEU A 40 8.21 4.44 1.07
CA LEU A 40 7.75 3.76 2.28
C LEU A 40 8.25 2.31 2.37
N VAL A 41 8.24 1.60 1.24
CA VAL A 41 8.81 0.24 1.14
C VAL A 41 10.33 0.29 1.35
N ALA A 42 11.04 1.25 0.76
CA ALA A 42 12.48 1.39 0.92
C ALA A 42 12.88 1.72 2.37
N ASP A 43 12.13 2.58 3.05
CA ASP A 43 12.30 2.93 4.47
C ASP A 43 12.12 1.71 5.38
N GLN A 44 11.21 0.81 5.01
CA GLN A 44 10.99 -0.44 5.73
C GLN A 44 11.93 -1.58 5.30
N ARG A 45 12.88 -1.42 4.36
CA ARG A 45 13.75 -2.55 3.93
C ARG A 45 14.70 -3.07 5.01
N GLU A 46 14.91 -2.34 6.09
CA GLU A 46 15.58 -2.88 7.29
C GLU A 46 14.64 -3.74 8.17
N GLU A 47 13.31 -3.63 7.99
CA GLU A 47 12.26 -4.27 8.80
C GLU A 47 11.22 -5.11 8.03
N LEU A 48 11.27 -5.16 6.69
CA LEU A 48 10.35 -5.91 5.80
C LEU A 48 10.69 -7.40 5.83
N LYS A 49 10.35 -8.01 6.97
CA LYS A 49 10.37 -9.45 7.12
C LYS A 49 9.42 -10.08 6.10
N PRO A 50 9.70 -11.31 5.62
CA PRO A 50 8.89 -12.02 4.63
C PRO A 50 7.38 -12.06 4.94
N GLU A 51 7.05 -12.03 6.23
CA GLU A 51 5.68 -12.01 6.77
C GLU A 51 4.87 -10.78 6.31
N LYS A 52 5.46 -9.57 6.33
CA LYS A 52 4.79 -8.34 5.88
C LYS A 52 4.60 -8.32 4.37
N LEU A 53 5.56 -8.88 3.62
CA LEU A 53 5.49 -9.00 2.17
C LEU A 53 4.35 -9.94 1.74
N ALA A 54 4.13 -11.04 2.49
CA ALA A 54 3.04 -11.97 2.25
C ALA A 54 1.67 -11.33 2.49
N ALA A 55 1.52 -10.53 3.55
CA ALA A 55 0.28 -9.82 3.84
C ALA A 55 -0.07 -8.80 2.74
N MET A 56 0.94 -8.06 2.24
CA MET A 56 0.76 -7.13 1.13
C MET A 56 0.33 -7.83 -0.17
N LYS A 57 0.90 -9.00 -0.47
CA LYS A 57 0.48 -9.81 -1.62
C LYS A 57 -0.98 -10.24 -1.51
N GLN A 58 -1.42 -10.68 -0.33
CA GLN A 58 -2.81 -11.07 -0.11
C GLN A 58 -3.77 -9.88 -0.29
N LEU A 59 -3.40 -8.69 0.16
CA LEU A 59 -4.21 -7.49 -0.04
C LEU A 59 -4.34 -7.11 -1.51
N ILE A 60 -3.27 -7.25 -2.30
CA ILE A 60 -3.28 -7.01 -3.74
C ILE A 60 -4.14 -8.06 -4.46
N GLU A 61 -3.96 -9.34 -4.16
CA GLU A 61 -4.76 -10.44 -4.74
C GLU A 61 -6.26 -10.27 -4.42
N MET A 62 -6.59 -9.87 -3.19
CA MET A 62 -7.97 -9.60 -2.80
C MET A 62 -8.55 -8.37 -3.53
N ALA A 63 -7.76 -7.33 -3.78
CA ALA A 63 -8.21 -6.16 -4.53
C ALA A 63 -8.43 -6.47 -6.02
N ASP A 64 -7.57 -7.31 -6.61
CA ASP A 64 -7.70 -7.77 -7.99
C ASP A 64 -8.91 -8.70 -8.19
N ASP A 65 -9.20 -9.59 -7.22
CA ASP A 65 -10.36 -10.48 -7.25
C ASP A 65 -11.68 -9.70 -7.24
N VAL A 66 -11.76 -8.60 -6.48
CA VAL A 66 -12.95 -7.72 -6.45
C VAL A 66 -13.20 -7.07 -7.82
N ASN A 67 -12.15 -6.76 -8.58
CA ASN A 67 -12.25 -6.14 -9.89
C ASN A 67 -12.65 -7.15 -11.00
N SER A 68 -12.32 -8.43 -10.81
CA SER A 68 -12.68 -9.51 -11.74
C SER A 68 -14.14 -9.97 -11.64
N SER A 69 -14.80 -9.76 -10.48
CA SER A 69 -16.21 -10.13 -10.25
C SER A 69 -17.23 -9.08 -10.71
N GLN A 70 -16.78 -7.98 -11.32
CA GLN A 70 -17.62 -6.89 -11.85
C GLN A 70 -17.66 -6.81 -13.39
N LEU A 71 -17.16 -7.83 -14.10
CA LEU A 71 -17.22 -7.97 -15.57
C LEU A 71 -18.16 -9.10 -16.01
#